data_AF-S3BL78-F1
#
_entry.id   AF-S3BL78-F1
#
_cell.length_a   1.000
_cell.length_b   1.000
_cell.length_c   1.000
_cell.angle_alpha   90.00
_cell.angle_beta   90.00
_cell.angle_gamma   90.00
#
_symmetry.space_group_name_H-M   'P 1'
#
loop_
_entity.id
_entity.type
_entity.pdbx_description
1 polymer ?
#
loop_
_entity_poly.entity_id
_entity_poly.type
_entity_poly.pdbx_seq_one_letter_code
_entity_poly.pdbx_strand_id
1 'polypeptide(L)'
;MLDLQRYAFYDAKRTMRLTLEPVSILEMLQDLPGELLFSAPLPAARLGVPCASPDVMHARAAEFAQFDEETAFRLWFNPEPSADGRSVYVSAPDALPEMNGAPDFGIASAGFLIGSTLEMLQWVQSLTGAETPDEQRSELSKMLSAACEPPHAAILTELSSGTELMRWPVQCGNPIRALSQAAAQWPEVKFAEDDFEFSLKPDLIHDLR
;
A
#
# COMPACT_ATOMS: atom_id res chain seq x y z
N MET A 1 -10.29 16.39 -10.02
CA MET A 1 -9.62 15.10 -9.76
C MET A 1 -10.57 14.01 -10.24
N LEU A 2 -10.14 13.14 -11.15
CA LEU A 2 -10.99 12.10 -11.75
C LEU A 2 -11.34 11.08 -10.64
N ASP A 3 -12.63 10.85 -10.37
CA ASP A 3 -13.07 9.87 -9.38
C ASP A 3 -12.96 8.45 -9.99
N LEU A 4 -11.75 7.91 -9.95
CA LEU A 4 -11.43 6.62 -10.56
C LEU A 4 -12.11 5.42 -9.88
N GLN A 5 -12.77 5.62 -8.75
CA GLN A 5 -13.70 4.62 -8.22
C GLN A 5 -14.98 4.52 -9.06
N ARG A 6 -15.30 5.53 -9.88
CA ARG A 6 -16.50 5.58 -10.74
C ARG A 6 -16.23 5.27 -12.21
N TYR A 7 -14.98 5.21 -12.62
CA TYR A 7 -14.60 4.96 -14.01
C TYR A 7 -14.05 3.54 -14.18
N ALA A 8 -14.25 2.99 -15.38
CA ALA A 8 -13.66 1.75 -15.82
C ALA A 8 -13.01 1.98 -17.19
N PHE A 9 -11.90 1.30 -17.43
CA PHE A 9 -11.23 1.29 -18.73
C PHE A 9 -11.58 0.00 -19.46
N TYR A 10 -11.69 0.06 -20.78
CA TYR A 10 -12.05 -1.07 -21.62
C TYR A 10 -10.98 -1.26 -22.68
N ASP A 11 -10.72 -2.50 -23.08
CA ASP A 11 -9.91 -2.74 -24.27
C ASP A 11 -10.70 -2.39 -25.55
N ALA A 12 -9.99 -2.15 -26.65
CA ALA A 12 -10.60 -1.75 -27.93
C ALA A 12 -11.66 -2.74 -28.45
N LYS A 13 -11.55 -4.03 -28.11
CA LYS A 13 -12.51 -5.06 -28.52
C LYS A 13 -13.68 -5.22 -27.55
N ARG A 14 -13.69 -4.50 -26.42
CA ARG A 14 -14.67 -4.63 -25.33
C ARG A 14 -14.85 -6.07 -24.85
N THR A 15 -13.74 -6.77 -24.72
CA THR A 15 -13.65 -8.11 -24.11
C THR A 15 -13.14 -8.07 -22.69
N MET A 16 -12.45 -7.00 -22.29
CA MET A 16 -11.84 -6.84 -20.99
C MET A 16 -12.18 -5.46 -20.41
N ARG A 17 -12.24 -5.41 -19.09
CA ARG A 17 -12.48 -4.19 -18.31
C ARG A 17 -11.47 -4.10 -17.19
N LEU A 18 -10.91 -2.91 -16.99
CA LEU A 18 -9.96 -2.61 -15.95
C LEU A 18 -10.58 -1.57 -15.00
N THR A 19 -10.81 -1.95 -13.74
CA THR A 19 -11.42 -1.11 -12.70
C THR A 19 -10.44 -0.83 -11.58
N LEU A 20 -10.65 0.28 -10.86
CA LEU A 20 -10.04 0.51 -9.56
C LEU A 20 -11.09 0.25 -8.47
N GLU A 21 -10.74 -0.61 -7.53
CA GLU A 21 -11.61 -1.05 -6.46
C GLU A 21 -10.88 -0.92 -5.12
N PRO A 22 -11.55 -0.48 -4.05
CA PRO A 22 -10.94 -0.42 -2.73
C PRO A 22 -10.59 -1.83 -2.26
N VAL A 23 -9.41 -1.98 -1.67
CA VAL A 23 -8.98 -3.22 -1.00
C VAL A 23 -8.74 -2.95 0.48
N SER A 24 -8.68 -4.01 1.27
CA SER A 24 -8.23 -3.92 2.65
C SER A 24 -6.72 -3.73 2.71
N ILE A 25 -6.22 -3.12 3.81
CA ILE A 25 -4.78 -3.04 4.08
C ILE A 25 -4.16 -4.44 4.13
N LEU A 26 -4.89 -5.44 4.64
CA LEU A 26 -4.42 -6.83 4.66
C LEU A 26 -4.17 -7.40 3.27
N GLU A 27 -5.09 -7.17 2.34
CA GLU A 27 -4.92 -7.59 0.94
C GLU A 27 -3.74 -6.89 0.27
N MET A 28 -3.51 -5.60 0.56
CA MET A 28 -2.35 -4.86 0.03
C MET A 28 -1.02 -5.40 0.60
N LEU A 29 -0.99 -5.75 1.89
CA LEU A 29 0.22 -6.20 2.57
C LEU A 29 0.51 -7.69 2.40
N GLN A 30 -0.36 -8.45 1.71
CA GLN A 30 -0.17 -9.89 1.51
C GLN A 30 1.16 -10.24 0.82
N ASP A 31 1.63 -9.35 -0.06
CA ASP A 31 2.82 -9.51 -0.89
C ASP A 31 4.00 -8.70 -0.33
N LEU A 32 3.89 -8.13 0.87
CA LEU A 32 4.96 -7.40 1.53
C LEU A 32 6.15 -8.36 1.77
N PRO A 33 7.35 -8.07 1.24
CA PRO A 33 8.53 -8.89 1.51
C PRO A 33 9.03 -8.63 2.94
N GLY A 34 8.46 -9.33 3.91
CA GLY A 34 8.87 -9.26 5.31
C GLY A 34 7.79 -9.66 6.32
N GLU A 35 8.14 -9.55 7.60
CA GLU A 35 7.28 -9.87 8.73
C GLU A 35 6.94 -8.58 9.51
N LEU A 36 5.65 -8.34 9.73
CA LEU A 36 5.18 -7.29 10.64
C LEU A 36 5.04 -7.85 12.06
N LEU A 37 5.79 -7.27 13.00
CA LEU A 37 5.79 -7.70 14.40
C LEU A 37 5.42 -6.53 15.32
N PHE A 38 4.31 -6.67 16.05
CA PHE A 38 3.80 -5.66 16.97
C PHE A 38 3.70 -6.18 18.40
N SER A 39 4.21 -5.41 19.36
CA SER A 39 4.08 -5.72 20.79
C SER A 39 2.81 -5.12 21.43
N ALA A 40 2.16 -4.18 20.74
CA ALA A 40 1.01 -3.44 21.24
C ALA A 40 -0.29 -3.84 20.51
N PRO A 41 -1.39 -4.19 21.22
CA PRO A 41 -2.63 -4.66 20.60
C PRO A 41 -3.30 -3.64 19.67
N LEU A 42 -3.28 -2.36 20.02
CA LEU A 42 -3.97 -1.31 19.26
C LEU A 42 -3.33 -1.08 17.87
N PRO A 43 -2.00 -0.90 17.75
CA PRO A 43 -1.29 -0.89 16.45
C PRO A 43 -1.55 -2.14 15.61
N ALA A 44 -1.48 -3.33 16.22
CA ALA A 44 -1.70 -4.59 15.53
C ALA A 44 -3.13 -4.67 14.95
N ALA A 45 -4.13 -4.33 15.77
CA ALA A 45 -5.54 -4.33 15.36
C ALA A 45 -5.84 -3.33 14.23
N ARG A 46 -5.18 -2.16 14.20
CA ARG A 46 -5.33 -1.17 13.13
C ARG A 46 -4.88 -1.68 11.76
N LEU A 47 -3.84 -2.52 11.74
CA LEU A 47 -3.31 -3.14 10.53
C LEU A 47 -3.93 -4.52 10.24
N GLY A 48 -4.82 -5.00 11.11
CA GLY A 48 -5.43 -6.33 10.98
C GLY A 48 -4.47 -7.50 11.24
N VAL A 49 -3.29 -7.25 11.82
CA VAL A 49 -2.28 -8.25 12.11
C VAL A 49 -2.36 -8.72 13.57
N PRO A 50 -1.96 -9.96 13.89
CA PRO A 50 -1.95 -10.43 15.26
C PRO A 50 -0.91 -9.68 16.10
N CYS A 51 -1.29 -9.29 17.31
CA CYS A 51 -0.33 -8.79 18.29
C CYS A 51 0.54 -9.94 18.79
N ALA A 52 1.86 -9.74 18.80
CA ALA A 52 2.79 -10.70 19.38
C ALA A 52 2.60 -10.76 20.90
N SER A 53 2.71 -11.97 21.46
CA SER A 53 2.67 -12.13 22.91
C SER A 53 3.98 -11.63 23.55
N PRO A 54 3.97 -11.26 24.84
CA PRO A 54 5.19 -10.92 25.56
C PRO A 54 6.26 -12.01 25.48
N ASP A 55 5.86 -13.29 25.47
CA ASP A 55 6.79 -14.43 25.37
C ASP A 55 7.50 -14.48 24.01
N VAL A 56 6.78 -14.19 22.91
CA VAL A 56 7.38 -14.10 21.57
C VAL A 56 8.36 -12.94 21.50
N MET A 57 7.98 -11.77 22.02
CA MET A 57 8.86 -10.61 22.07
C MET A 57 10.11 -10.87 22.92
N HIS A 58 9.96 -11.59 24.04
CA HIS A 58 11.08 -11.95 24.89
C HIS A 58 12.02 -12.97 24.22
N ALA A 59 11.45 -14.00 23.58
CA ALA A 59 12.22 -15.02 22.88
C ALA A 59 13.06 -14.45 21.71
N ARG A 60 12.56 -13.40 21.05
CA ARG A 60 13.23 -12.72 19.95
C ARG A 60 14.05 -11.49 20.37
N ALA A 61 14.19 -11.22 21.66
CA ALA A 61 14.88 -10.01 22.14
C ALA A 61 16.34 -9.90 21.64
N ALA A 62 17.05 -11.04 21.52
CA ALA A 62 18.42 -11.07 21.00
C ALA A 62 18.49 -10.77 19.49
N GLU A 63 17.46 -11.15 18.75
CA GLU A 63 17.33 -10.84 17.32
C GLU A 63 17.11 -9.34 17.13
N PHE A 64 16.24 -8.72 17.95
CA PHE A 64 15.95 -7.28 17.85
C PHE A 64 17.18 -6.41 18.13
N ALA A 65 18.09 -6.88 18.97
CA ALA A 65 19.34 -6.17 19.27
C ALA A 65 20.38 -6.26 18.14
N GLN A 66 20.16 -7.14 17.17
CA GLN A 66 21.02 -7.33 16.00
C GLN A 66 20.47 -6.66 14.74
N PHE A 67 19.24 -6.13 14.79
CA PHE A 67 18.66 -5.44 13.65
C PHE A 67 19.48 -4.21 13.28
N ASP A 68 19.73 -4.10 12.00
CA ASP A 68 20.43 -3.00 11.35
C ASP A 68 19.58 -2.44 10.20
N GLU A 69 20.12 -1.44 9.51
CA GLU A 69 19.45 -0.77 8.39
C GLU A 69 19.21 -1.69 7.18
N GLU A 70 19.81 -2.89 7.14
CA GLU A 70 19.64 -3.87 6.06
C GLU A 70 18.55 -4.90 6.36
N THR A 71 18.23 -5.12 7.63
CA THR A 71 17.45 -6.28 8.10
C THR A 71 16.12 -5.95 8.79
N ALA A 72 15.89 -4.69 9.15
CA ALA A 72 14.59 -4.28 9.67
C ALA A 72 14.33 -2.78 9.54
N PHE A 73 13.05 -2.43 9.61
CA PHE A 73 12.60 -1.08 9.96
C PHE A 73 11.94 -1.04 11.33
N ARG A 74 12.10 0.10 12.01
CA ARG A 74 11.32 0.43 13.20
C ARG A 74 10.01 1.09 12.82
N LEU A 75 8.93 0.67 13.47
CA LEU A 75 7.61 1.24 13.30
C LEU A 75 7.21 2.06 14.53
N TRP A 76 6.76 3.27 14.25
CA TRP A 76 6.40 4.30 15.21
C TRP A 76 4.94 4.70 15.01
N PHE A 77 4.20 4.83 16.10
CA PHE A 77 2.75 5.06 16.03
C PHE A 77 2.33 6.30 16.80
N ASN A 78 1.46 7.07 16.15
CA ASN A 78 0.76 8.18 16.78
C ASN A 78 -0.61 7.69 17.25
N PRO A 79 -1.05 8.11 18.46
CA PRO A 79 -2.40 7.85 18.93
C PRO A 79 -3.45 8.40 17.95
N GLU A 80 -3.21 9.59 17.42
CA GLU A 80 -4.04 10.30 16.46
C GLU A 80 -3.27 10.57 15.15
N PRO A 81 -3.92 10.56 13.98
CA PRO A 81 -3.26 10.93 12.72
C PRO A 81 -2.71 12.36 12.75
N SER A 82 -1.52 12.54 12.19
CA SER A 82 -0.89 13.83 11.96
C SER A 82 -1.62 14.65 10.90
N ALA A 83 -1.18 15.90 10.69
CA ALA A 83 -1.80 16.82 9.71
C ALA A 83 -1.77 16.30 8.26
N ASP A 84 -0.84 15.40 7.93
CA ASP A 84 -0.73 14.70 6.64
C ASP A 84 -1.50 13.37 6.61
N GLY A 85 -2.32 13.10 7.62
CA GLY A 85 -3.11 11.88 7.78
C GLY A 85 -2.30 10.66 8.23
N ARG A 86 -0.98 10.77 8.42
CA ARG A 86 -0.16 9.62 8.83
C ARG A 86 -0.32 9.35 10.32
N SER A 87 -0.45 8.08 10.67
CA SER A 87 -0.44 7.60 12.05
C SER A 87 0.67 6.59 12.31
N VAL A 88 1.35 6.14 11.26
CA VAL A 88 2.46 5.20 11.30
C VAL A 88 3.65 5.82 10.58
N TYR A 89 4.83 5.67 11.17
CA TYR A 89 6.09 6.12 10.59
C TYR A 89 7.12 4.99 10.59
N VAL A 90 7.86 4.90 9.50
CA VAL A 90 8.90 3.92 9.27
C VAL A 90 10.27 4.60 9.33
N SER A 91 11.20 4.03 10.08
CA SER A 91 12.58 4.51 10.15
C SER A 91 13.56 3.33 10.20
N ALA A 92 14.86 3.64 10.07
CA ALA A 92 15.91 2.71 10.47
C ALA A 92 15.76 2.30 11.96
N PRO A 93 16.25 1.11 12.37
CA PRO A 93 16.09 0.58 13.73
C PRO A 93 16.54 1.53 14.84
N ASP A 94 17.63 2.26 14.60
CA ASP A 94 18.27 3.16 15.56
C ASP A 94 17.99 4.65 15.31
N ALA A 95 17.11 4.96 14.35
CA ALA A 95 16.74 6.32 14.01
C ALA A 95 15.33 6.66 14.51
N LEU A 96 15.10 7.94 14.80
CA LEU A 96 13.76 8.48 14.92
C LEU A 96 13.16 8.69 13.52
N PRO A 97 11.83 8.58 13.35
CA PRO A 97 11.20 8.82 12.07
C PRO A 97 11.28 10.30 11.69
N GLU A 98 11.42 10.56 10.38
CA GLU A 98 11.30 11.91 9.87
C GLU A 98 9.84 12.38 9.89
N MET A 99 9.61 13.50 10.57
CA MET A 99 8.29 14.13 10.68
C MET A 99 8.27 15.47 9.94
N ASN A 100 7.15 15.75 9.29
CA ASN A 100 6.89 17.09 8.74
C ASN A 100 6.48 18.04 9.88
N GLY A 101 7.44 18.55 10.64
CA GLY A 101 7.20 19.52 11.71
C GLY A 101 8.02 19.28 12.98
N ALA A 102 7.54 19.82 14.10
CA ALA A 102 8.16 19.58 15.40
C ALA A 102 8.03 18.09 15.79
N PRO A 103 9.01 17.49 16.47
CA PRO A 103 8.92 16.11 16.91
C PRO A 103 7.72 15.92 17.84
N ASP A 104 6.81 15.02 17.48
CA ASP A 104 5.75 14.57 18.38
C ASP A 104 6.36 13.56 19.36
N PHE A 105 6.46 13.94 20.63
CA PHE A 105 6.96 13.05 21.70
C PHE A 105 5.89 12.04 22.18
N GLY A 106 4.66 12.15 21.66
CA GLY A 106 3.59 11.16 21.86
C GLY A 106 3.75 9.89 21.02
N ILE A 107 4.73 9.87 20.12
CA ILE A 107 5.01 8.73 19.25
C ILE A 107 5.71 7.63 20.05
N ALA A 108 5.02 6.51 20.21
CA ALA A 108 5.59 5.32 20.80
C ALA A 108 6.09 4.38 19.69
N SER A 109 7.28 3.79 19.89
CA SER A 109 7.66 2.65 19.07
C SER A 109 6.72 1.48 19.38
N ALA A 110 6.12 0.91 18.33
CA ALA A 110 5.07 -0.10 18.47
C ALA A 110 5.42 -1.46 17.85
N GLY A 111 6.43 -1.51 16.98
CA GLY A 111 6.76 -2.74 16.27
C GLY A 111 7.96 -2.63 15.34
N PHE A 112 8.19 -3.72 14.63
CA PHE A 112 9.23 -3.89 13.64
C PHE A 112 8.61 -4.41 12.33
N LEU A 113 9.22 -4.02 11.22
CA LEU A 113 9.06 -4.68 9.93
C LEU A 113 10.39 -5.37 9.62
N ILE A 114 10.39 -6.70 9.63
CA ILE A 114 11.61 -7.53 9.67
C ILE A 114 11.80 -8.22 8.32
N GLY A 115 13.01 -8.14 7.75
CA GLY A 115 13.35 -8.67 6.43
C GLY A 115 14.31 -7.76 5.67
N SER A 116 14.61 -8.10 4.42
CA SER A 116 15.52 -7.29 3.58
C SER A 116 14.93 -5.90 3.33
N THR A 117 15.54 -4.86 3.90
CA THR A 117 15.08 -3.48 3.71
C THR A 117 15.17 -3.08 2.24
N LEU A 118 16.15 -3.60 1.51
CA LEU A 118 16.27 -3.41 0.07
C LEU A 118 15.06 -3.98 -0.70
N GLU A 119 14.64 -5.21 -0.39
CA GLU A 119 13.49 -5.84 -1.06
C GLU A 119 12.19 -5.10 -0.71
N MET A 120 12.02 -4.67 0.54
CA MET A 120 10.88 -3.86 0.96
C MET A 120 10.82 -2.52 0.21
N LEU A 121 11.95 -1.81 0.12
CA LEU A 121 12.02 -0.53 -0.57
C LEU A 121 11.81 -0.67 -2.07
N GLN A 122 12.33 -1.74 -2.69
CA GLN A 122 12.07 -2.07 -4.09
C GLN A 122 10.60 -2.44 -4.33
N TRP A 123 9.96 -3.14 -3.39
CA TRP A 123 8.54 -3.42 -3.44
C TRP A 123 7.73 -2.12 -3.38
N VAL A 124 8.04 -1.20 -2.47
CA VAL A 124 7.38 0.13 -2.41
C VAL A 124 7.63 0.93 -3.69
N GLN A 125 8.84 0.91 -4.23
CA GLN A 125 9.16 1.53 -5.51
C GLN A 125 8.34 0.90 -6.65
N SER A 126 8.10 -0.40 -6.63
CA SER A 126 7.26 -1.02 -7.66
C SER A 126 5.83 -0.49 -7.59
N LEU A 127 5.27 -0.28 -6.39
CA LEU A 127 3.88 0.12 -6.19
C LEU A 127 3.63 1.63 -6.36
N THR A 128 4.57 2.45 -5.91
CA THR A 128 4.42 3.93 -5.85
C THR A 128 5.36 4.63 -6.82
N GLY A 129 6.50 4.00 -7.07
CA GLY A 129 7.69 4.47 -7.73
C GLY A 129 8.22 5.81 -7.29
N ALA A 130 8.19 5.99 -5.97
CA ALA A 130 9.22 6.70 -5.23
C ALA A 130 10.62 6.24 -5.66
N GLU A 131 11.51 7.18 -5.96
CA GLU A 131 12.82 6.91 -6.55
C GLU A 131 13.94 6.87 -5.50
N THR A 132 13.73 7.55 -4.37
CA THR A 132 14.71 7.62 -3.28
C THR A 132 14.28 6.76 -2.08
N PRO A 133 15.22 6.26 -1.27
CA PRO A 133 14.91 5.54 -0.03
C PRO A 133 14.03 6.33 0.95
N ASP A 134 14.20 7.66 1.02
CA ASP A 134 13.39 8.53 1.88
C ASP A 134 11.94 8.61 1.39
N GLU A 135 11.74 8.81 0.09
CA GLU A 135 10.41 8.78 -0.52
C GLU A 135 9.75 7.41 -0.32
N GLN A 136 10.50 6.32 -0.53
CA GLN A 136 10.00 4.96 -0.35
C GLN A 136 9.59 4.69 1.10
N ARG A 137 10.37 5.12 2.10
CA ARG A 137 9.97 5.04 3.51
C ARG A 137 8.75 5.89 3.83
N SER A 138 8.66 7.07 3.22
CA SER A 138 7.50 7.95 3.37
C SER A 138 6.23 7.31 2.81
N GLU A 139 6.30 6.72 1.61
CA GLU A 139 5.20 5.97 1.00
C GLU A 139 4.83 4.74 1.82
N LEU A 140 5.80 3.96 2.31
CA LEU A 140 5.54 2.83 3.20
C LEU A 140 4.83 3.27 4.49
N SER A 141 5.22 4.42 5.05
CA SER A 141 4.56 5.01 6.22
C SER A 141 3.09 5.37 5.92
N LYS A 142 2.80 5.88 4.71
CA LYS A 142 1.43 6.16 4.26
C LYS A 142 0.64 4.87 4.02
N MET A 143 1.24 3.85 3.42
CA MET A 143 0.61 2.54 3.20
C MET A 143 0.15 1.91 4.52
N LEU A 144 0.98 2.02 5.56
CA LEU A 144 0.66 1.52 6.90
C LEU A 144 -0.27 2.46 7.69
N SER A 145 -0.51 3.68 7.20
CA SER A 145 -1.41 4.65 7.81
C SER A 145 -2.81 4.55 7.20
N ALA A 146 -3.74 3.95 7.95
CA ALA A 146 -5.13 3.72 7.50
C ALA A 146 -5.93 4.98 7.11
N ALA A 147 -5.42 6.18 7.34
CA ALA A 147 -6.09 7.46 7.08
C ALA A 147 -5.58 8.23 5.85
N CYS A 148 -4.48 7.82 5.20
CA CYS A 148 -3.90 8.61 4.11
C CYS A 148 -4.64 8.49 2.77
N GLU A 149 -5.31 7.37 2.51
CA GLU A 149 -6.31 7.10 1.45
C GLU A 149 -6.56 5.58 1.50
N PRO A 150 -7.81 5.08 1.35
CA PRO A 150 -8.05 3.64 1.37
C PRO A 150 -7.27 3.01 0.21
N PRO A 151 -6.53 1.91 0.42
CA PRO A 151 -5.78 1.28 -0.65
C PRO A 151 -6.74 0.77 -1.73
N HIS A 152 -6.29 0.77 -2.98
CA HIS A 152 -7.06 0.22 -4.10
C HIS A 152 -6.31 -0.94 -4.73
N ALA A 153 -7.00 -1.68 -5.58
CA ALA A 153 -6.37 -2.52 -6.56
C ALA A 153 -6.92 -2.18 -7.95
N ALA A 154 -6.03 -2.24 -8.94
CA ALA A 154 -6.44 -2.33 -10.33
C ALA A 154 -6.86 -3.78 -10.60
N ILE A 155 -8.05 -4.00 -11.16
CA ILE A 155 -8.60 -5.33 -11.40
C ILE A 155 -8.93 -5.47 -12.89
N LEU A 156 -8.34 -6.47 -13.54
CA LEU A 156 -8.65 -6.83 -14.92
C LEU A 156 -9.72 -7.93 -14.92
N THR A 157 -10.85 -7.65 -15.56
CA THR A 157 -12.00 -8.56 -15.66
C THR A 157 -12.26 -8.91 -17.13
N GLU A 158 -12.49 -10.18 -17.42
CA GLU A 158 -13.06 -10.61 -18.71
C GLU A 158 -14.57 -10.33 -18.73
N LEU A 159 -15.06 -9.58 -19.71
CA LEU A 159 -16.46 -9.13 -19.74
C LEU A 159 -17.46 -10.23 -20.09
N SER A 160 -17.07 -11.22 -20.90
CA SER A 160 -17.96 -12.31 -21.31
C SER A 160 -18.34 -13.22 -20.15
N SER A 161 -17.43 -13.43 -19.21
CA SER A 161 -17.58 -14.33 -18.06
C SER A 161 -17.74 -13.60 -16.73
N GLY A 162 -17.31 -12.33 -16.66
CA GLY A 162 -17.18 -11.59 -15.40
C GLY A 162 -16.00 -12.05 -14.54
N THR A 163 -15.10 -12.86 -15.09
CA THR A 163 -13.98 -13.46 -14.33
C THR A 163 -12.90 -12.41 -14.07
N GLU A 164 -12.48 -12.29 -12.82
CA GLU A 164 -11.25 -11.59 -12.45
C GLU A 164 -10.05 -12.37 -12.99
N LEU A 165 -9.38 -11.79 -13.98
CA LEU A 165 -8.17 -12.37 -14.56
C LEU A 165 -6.96 -12.03 -13.71
N MET A 166 -6.89 -10.79 -13.19
CA MET A 166 -5.76 -10.28 -12.43
C MET A 166 -6.14 -9.12 -11.50
N ARG A 167 -5.32 -8.93 -10.46
CA ARG A 167 -5.43 -7.88 -9.44
C ARG A 167 -4.06 -7.37 -9.06
N TRP A 168 -3.89 -6.05 -9.02
CA TRP A 168 -2.65 -5.39 -8.60
C TRP A 168 -2.93 -4.34 -7.53
N PRO A 169 -2.24 -4.37 -6.38
CA PRO A 169 -2.39 -3.33 -5.36
C PRO A 169 -1.90 -1.96 -5.89
N VAL A 170 -2.61 -0.90 -5.52
CA VAL A 170 -2.37 0.49 -5.93
C VAL A 170 -2.58 1.40 -4.73
N GLN A 171 -1.59 2.23 -4.43
CA GLN A 171 -1.81 3.35 -3.51
C GLN A 171 -2.16 4.62 -4.31
N CYS A 172 -3.18 5.34 -3.84
CA CYS A 172 -3.67 6.55 -4.48
C CYS A 172 -2.56 7.58 -4.67
N GLY A 173 -2.41 8.01 -5.93
CA GLY A 173 -1.48 9.07 -6.34
C GLY A 173 -1.32 9.07 -7.85
N ASN A 174 -1.12 7.89 -8.44
CA ASN A 174 -1.09 7.75 -9.90
C ASN A 174 -1.63 6.41 -10.42
N PRO A 175 -2.95 6.24 -10.44
CA PRO A 175 -3.62 5.09 -11.04
C PRO A 175 -3.21 4.80 -12.49
N ILE A 176 -2.81 5.81 -13.28
CA ILE A 176 -2.26 5.59 -14.63
C ILE A 176 -0.96 4.77 -14.59
N ARG A 177 -0.12 4.98 -13.57
CA ARG A 177 1.12 4.21 -13.39
C ARG A 177 0.83 2.73 -13.09
N ALA A 178 -0.15 2.46 -12.23
CA ALA A 178 -0.58 1.09 -11.94
C ALA A 178 -1.13 0.39 -13.19
N LEU A 179 -1.97 1.08 -13.96
CA LEU A 179 -2.50 0.59 -15.23
C LEU A 179 -1.37 0.35 -16.26
N SER A 180 -0.37 1.23 -16.31
CA SER A 180 0.79 1.11 -17.19
C SER A 180 1.69 -0.07 -16.82
N GLN A 181 1.95 -0.31 -15.52
CA GLN A 181 2.72 -1.48 -15.07
C GLN A 181 1.97 -2.80 -15.32
N ALA A 182 0.66 -2.83 -15.05
CA ALA A 182 -0.18 -3.98 -15.38
C ALA A 182 -0.15 -4.30 -16.88
N ALA A 183 -0.23 -3.26 -17.73
CA ALA A 183 -0.11 -3.41 -19.18
C ALA A 183 1.30 -3.85 -19.63
N ALA A 184 2.37 -3.45 -18.92
CA ALA A 184 3.73 -3.91 -19.24
C ALA A 184 3.92 -5.42 -19.03
N GLN A 185 3.14 -6.04 -18.15
CA GLN A 185 3.12 -7.50 -17.97
C GLN A 185 2.32 -8.23 -19.08
N TRP A 186 1.59 -7.49 -19.93
CA TRP A 186 0.74 -8.02 -21.00
C TRP A 186 0.86 -7.21 -22.30
N PRO A 187 1.77 -7.55 -23.22
CA PRO A 187 1.97 -6.81 -24.47
C PRO A 187 0.75 -6.80 -25.41
N GLU A 188 -0.25 -7.65 -25.16
CA GLU A 188 -1.52 -7.69 -25.88
C GLU A 188 -2.50 -6.59 -25.43
N VAL A 189 -2.36 -6.10 -24.18
CA VAL A 189 -3.09 -4.95 -23.66
C VAL A 189 -2.25 -3.71 -23.94
N LYS A 190 -2.45 -3.10 -25.11
CA LYS A 190 -1.78 -1.85 -25.45
C LYS A 190 -2.40 -0.70 -24.65
N PHE A 191 -1.56 -0.03 -23.86
CA PHE A 191 -1.87 1.25 -23.26
C PHE A 191 -1.59 2.34 -24.31
N ALA A 192 -2.61 2.80 -25.02
CA ALA A 192 -2.54 4.00 -25.86
C ALA A 192 -3.57 5.01 -25.37
N GLU A 193 -3.20 6.30 -25.25
CA GLU A 193 -4.13 7.36 -24.85
C GLU A 193 -5.40 7.41 -25.73
N ASP A 194 -5.29 6.94 -26.97
CA ASP A 194 -6.36 6.90 -27.97
C ASP A 194 -7.31 5.68 -27.82
N ASP A 195 -6.94 4.66 -27.03
CA ASP A 195 -7.75 3.46 -26.80
C ASP A 195 -8.74 3.63 -25.62
N PHE A 196 -8.74 4.79 -24.94
CA PHE A 196 -9.57 5.04 -23.76
C PHE A 196 -10.92 5.71 -24.10
N GLU A 197 -11.99 4.93 -24.14
CA GLU A 197 -13.33 5.47 -23.88
C GLU A 197 -13.58 5.50 -22.35
N PHE A 198 -13.51 6.70 -21.77
CA PHE A 198 -13.97 6.95 -20.41
C PHE A 198 -15.48 6.68 -20.33
N SER A 199 -15.87 5.62 -19.64
CA SER A 199 -17.28 5.39 -19.31
C SER A 199 -17.47 5.13 -17.83
N LEU A 200 -18.61 5.60 -17.31
CA LEU A 200 -19.03 5.35 -15.93
C LEU A 200 -19.25 3.85 -15.72
N LYS A 201 -18.92 3.35 -14.52
CA LYS A 201 -19.26 1.97 -14.14
C LYS A 201 -20.77 1.74 -14.37
N PRO A 202 -21.18 0.63 -15.02
CA PRO A 202 -22.58 0.38 -15.36
C PRO A 202 -23.55 0.51 -14.18
N ASP A 203 -23.09 0.14 -12.99
CA ASP A 203 -23.88 0.14 -11.75
C ASP A 203 -24.16 1.57 -11.23
N LEU A 204 -23.40 2.56 -11.67
CA LEU A 204 -23.58 3.99 -11.32
C LEU A 204 -24.40 4.77 -12.36
N ILE A 205 -24.76 4.14 -13.48
CA ILE A 205 -25.60 4.76 -14.53
C ILE A 205 -27.05 4.91 -14.02
N HIS A 206 -27.46 4.09 -13.05
CA HIS A 206 -28.82 4.13 -12.48
C HIS A 206 -29.06 5.31 -11.51
N ASP A 207 -28.02 5.88 -10.93
CA ASP A 207 -28.12 6.99 -9.95
C ASP A 207 -28.14 8.39 -10.60
N LEU A 208 -28.13 8.46 -11.94
CA LEU A 208 -28.17 9.70 -12.72
C LEU A 208 -29.57 10.05 -13.26
N ARG A 209 -30.63 9.49 -12.69
CA ARG A 209 -32.02 9.83 -13.02
C ARG A 209 -32.75 10.51 -11.87
#